data_AF-A0A177WEP7-F1
#
_entry.id   AF-A0A177WEP7-F1
#
_cell.length_a   1.000
_cell.length_b   1.000
_cell.length_c   1.000
_cell.angle_alpha   90.00
_cell.angle_beta   90.00
_cell.angle_gamma   90.00
#
_symmetry.space_group_name_H-M   'P 1'
#
loop_
_entity.id
_entity.type
_entity.pdbx_description
1 polymer ?
#
loop_
_entity_poly.entity_id
_entity_poly.type
_entity_poly.pdbx_seq_one_letter_code
_entity_poly.pdbx_strand_id
1 'polypeptide(L)'
;MLQHDSEDEQEYQTGLESTCLVSADLLEQEKAFRKKNKELKSQTKQVLQQANDVVKEGRCALERPTTAPTRLVSKSAPVNIRSKKLQRSDSASNVDMAERSKIFPSTEKLSNQNDEPVSEASKLIPGLINIDQTHIMMGLPKHINENSLGLEATNRFLKAKIQVLQKELESVVQIQNEKDAKHVLTLERLKLVEEESSKMQKALDKSEDTSEKLRVLLDKSKNKYEASELDLQRVKKEMDNANKVTRQTANEVTTRDLKLNRALEELDKCRSILARQEGDAKEKIDVAKRTAEALFAENKKLQKQKSELLTAFKKQAQLVTILKRQKMHVESVKLLQFTEDEFVRALNWDL
;
A
#
# COMPACT_ATOMS: atom_id res chain seq x y z
N MET A 1 49.62 -31.09 38.39
CA MET A 1 49.46 -29.62 38.28
C MET A 1 49.90 -29.08 36.91
N LEU A 2 50.46 -29.89 35.99
CA LEU A 2 50.88 -29.48 34.64
C LEU A 2 49.95 -29.98 33.51
N GLN A 3 48.81 -30.60 33.84
CA GLN A 3 47.86 -31.14 32.85
C GLN A 3 46.60 -30.28 32.69
N HIS A 4 46.33 -29.32 33.59
CA HIS A 4 45.16 -28.45 33.46
C HIS A 4 45.41 -27.27 32.51
N ASP A 5 46.65 -26.77 32.42
CA ASP A 5 46.98 -25.62 31.57
C ASP A 5 46.92 -25.94 30.06
N SER A 6 46.93 -27.22 29.66
CA SER A 6 46.89 -27.63 28.25
C SER A 6 45.48 -27.74 27.66
N GLU A 7 44.46 -27.93 28.51
CA GLU A 7 43.06 -28.02 28.06
C GLU A 7 42.47 -26.61 27.84
N ASP A 8 42.85 -25.64 28.69
CA ASP A 8 42.40 -24.25 28.57
C ASP A 8 42.97 -23.52 27.33
N GLU A 9 44.18 -23.86 26.88
CA GLU A 9 44.75 -23.31 25.64
C GLU A 9 44.05 -23.84 24.38
N GLN A 10 43.60 -25.10 24.37
CA GLN A 10 42.85 -25.68 23.25
C GLN A 10 41.43 -25.11 23.14
N GLU A 11 40.77 -24.84 24.26
CA GLU A 11 39.43 -24.24 24.27
C GLU A 11 39.46 -22.76 23.82
N TYR A 12 40.54 -22.03 24.13
CA TYR A 12 40.75 -20.66 23.62
C TYR A 12 41.04 -20.61 22.12
N GLN A 13 41.84 -21.54 21.58
CA GLN A 13 42.14 -21.60 20.15
C GLN A 13 40.92 -21.99 19.32
N THR A 14 40.11 -22.95 19.78
CA THR A 14 38.87 -23.34 19.11
C THR A 14 37.80 -22.23 19.15
N GLY A 15 37.75 -21.43 20.22
CA GLY A 15 36.89 -20.23 20.30
C GLY A 15 37.31 -19.10 19.35
N LEU A 16 38.62 -18.89 19.16
CA LEU A 16 39.16 -17.92 18.20
C LEU A 16 38.92 -18.34 16.75
N GLU A 17 39.05 -19.63 16.44
CA GLU A 17 38.73 -20.15 15.10
C GLU A 17 37.23 -20.06 14.79
N SER A 18 36.35 -20.38 15.75
CA SER A 18 34.90 -20.24 15.59
C SER A 18 34.47 -18.79 15.39
N THR A 19 35.04 -17.84 16.14
CA THR A 19 34.74 -16.42 15.97
C THR A 19 35.27 -15.85 14.65
N CYS A 20 36.42 -16.34 14.17
CA CYS A 20 36.97 -15.99 12.85
C CYS A 20 36.07 -16.49 11.70
N LEU A 21 35.56 -17.73 11.80
CA LEU A 21 34.63 -18.30 10.81
C LEU A 21 33.29 -17.55 10.77
N VAL A 22 32.70 -17.25 11.93
CA VAL A 22 31.45 -16.46 12.00
C VAL A 22 31.62 -15.06 11.40
N SER A 23 32.79 -14.44 11.61
CA SER A 23 33.11 -13.14 11.02
C SER A 23 33.28 -13.21 9.50
N ALA A 24 33.83 -14.30 8.97
CA ALA A 24 33.94 -14.54 7.53
C ALA A 24 32.56 -14.73 6.87
N ASP A 25 31.67 -15.52 7.48
CA ASP A 25 30.30 -15.75 6.98
C ASP A 25 29.48 -14.45 6.97
N LEU A 26 29.60 -13.63 8.02
CA LEU A 26 28.97 -12.31 8.09
C LEU A 26 29.46 -11.37 6.98
N LEU A 27 30.77 -11.39 6.69
CA LEU A 27 31.35 -10.59 5.61
C LEU A 27 30.88 -11.04 4.23
N GLU A 28 30.71 -12.34 4.01
CA GLU A 28 30.17 -12.88 2.77
C GLU A 28 28.69 -12.53 2.58
N GLN A 29 27.92 -12.59 3.67
CA GLN A 29 26.52 -12.16 3.68
C GLN A 29 26.39 -10.65 3.39
N GLU A 30 27.27 -9.82 3.95
CA GLU A 30 27.32 -8.39 3.66
C GLU A 30 27.62 -8.11 2.18
N LYS A 31 28.60 -8.82 1.59
CA LYS A 31 28.92 -8.73 0.16
C LYS A 31 27.74 -9.14 -0.70
N ALA A 32 27.00 -10.19 -0.33
CA ALA A 32 25.80 -10.63 -1.04
C ALA A 32 24.69 -9.56 -0.99
N PHE A 33 24.44 -8.95 0.18
CA PHE A 33 23.48 -7.85 0.30
C PHE A 33 23.90 -6.61 -0.49
N ARG A 34 25.18 -6.26 -0.50
CA ARG A 34 25.71 -5.16 -1.32
C ARG A 34 25.49 -5.41 -2.81
N LYS A 35 25.71 -6.65 -3.29
CA LYS A 35 25.46 -7.02 -4.69
C LYS A 35 23.97 -6.92 -5.04
N LYS A 36 23.09 -7.46 -4.18
CA LYS A 36 21.63 -7.39 -4.37
C LYS A 36 21.11 -5.95 -4.34
N ASN A 37 21.64 -5.10 -3.47
CA ASN A 37 21.31 -3.67 -3.43
C ASN A 37 21.77 -2.92 -4.69
N LYS A 38 22.93 -3.29 -5.25
CA LYS A 38 23.40 -2.72 -6.52
C LYS A 38 22.48 -3.08 -7.68
N GLU A 39 22.02 -4.33 -7.71
CA GLU A 39 21.06 -4.82 -8.70
C GLU A 39 19.68 -4.16 -8.56
N LEU A 40 19.16 -4.07 -7.33
CA LEU A 40 17.91 -3.34 -7.04
C LEU A 40 17.98 -1.87 -7.47
N LYS A 41 19.12 -1.19 -7.25
CA LYS A 41 19.32 0.19 -7.74
C LYS A 41 19.30 0.27 -9.26
N SER A 42 19.92 -0.69 -9.95
CA SER A 42 19.89 -0.75 -11.42
C SER A 42 18.48 -0.99 -11.96
N GLN A 43 17.74 -1.94 -11.36
CA GLN A 43 16.35 -2.23 -11.74
C GLN A 43 15.44 -1.03 -11.47
N THR A 44 15.59 -0.37 -10.31
CA THR A 44 14.84 0.85 -9.98
C THR A 44 15.11 1.96 -10.99
N LYS A 45 16.37 2.15 -11.39
CA LYS A 45 16.75 3.12 -12.42
C LYS A 45 16.11 2.78 -13.78
N GLN A 46 16.11 1.51 -14.16
CA GLN A 46 15.49 1.05 -15.41
C GLN A 46 13.97 1.27 -15.42
N VAL A 47 13.28 0.93 -14.34
CA VAL A 47 11.83 1.17 -14.22
C VAL A 47 11.50 2.67 -14.24
N LEU A 48 12.29 3.50 -13.55
CA LEU A 48 12.16 4.95 -13.62
C LEU A 48 12.38 5.51 -15.03
N GLN A 49 13.33 4.93 -15.77
CA GLN A 49 13.59 5.34 -17.14
C GLN A 49 12.44 4.94 -18.07
N GLN A 50 11.94 3.70 -17.96
CA GLN A 50 10.75 3.25 -18.69
C GLN A 50 9.52 4.10 -18.37
N ALA A 51 9.29 4.45 -17.11
CA ALA A 51 8.18 5.33 -16.73
C ALA A 51 8.33 6.74 -17.33
N ASN A 52 9.54 7.29 -17.34
CA ASN A 52 9.81 8.57 -18.00
C ASN A 52 9.61 8.50 -19.51
N ASP A 53 10.02 7.42 -20.15
CA ASP A 53 9.84 7.21 -21.59
C ASP A 53 8.35 7.13 -21.96
N VAL A 54 7.54 6.40 -21.18
CA VAL A 54 6.08 6.34 -21.36
C VAL A 54 5.42 7.70 -21.13
N VAL A 55 5.86 8.46 -20.12
CA VAL A 55 5.36 9.83 -19.88
C VAL A 55 5.75 10.77 -21.00
N LYS A 56 6.96 10.62 -21.55
CA LYS A 56 7.46 11.41 -22.68
C LYS A 56 6.71 11.08 -23.96
N GLU A 57 6.46 9.80 -24.22
CA GLU A 57 5.63 9.33 -25.33
C GLU A 57 4.19 9.85 -25.21
N GLY A 58 3.60 9.78 -24.01
CA GLY A 58 2.29 10.37 -23.71
C GLY A 58 2.25 11.88 -23.95
N ARG A 59 3.30 12.63 -23.60
CA ARG A 59 3.40 14.07 -23.92
C ARG A 59 3.54 14.32 -25.41
N CYS A 60 4.41 13.58 -26.10
CA CYS A 60 4.58 13.71 -27.55
C CYS A 60 3.29 13.36 -28.31
N ALA A 61 2.47 12.44 -27.80
CA ALA A 61 1.16 12.12 -28.36
C ALA A 61 0.14 13.25 -28.14
N LEU A 62 0.26 14.01 -27.06
CA LEU A 62 -0.61 15.15 -26.75
C LEU A 62 -0.21 16.45 -27.46
N GLU A 63 1.07 16.62 -27.83
CA GLU A 63 1.58 17.82 -28.52
C GLU A 63 1.54 17.74 -30.06
N ARG A 64 1.02 16.65 -30.66
CA ARG A 64 0.82 16.60 -32.12
C ARG A 64 -0.33 17.53 -32.55
N PRO A 65 -0.10 18.51 -33.46
CA PRO A 65 -1.16 19.38 -33.95
C PRO A 65 -2.21 18.57 -34.71
N THR A 66 -3.48 18.75 -34.35
CA THR A 66 -4.61 18.09 -35.01
C THR A 66 -5.06 18.90 -36.22
N THR A 67 -4.66 18.48 -37.42
CA THR A 67 -5.35 18.81 -38.68
C THR A 67 -5.94 17.49 -39.23
N ALA A 68 -7.28 17.46 -39.37
CA ALA A 68 -8.11 16.27 -39.62
C ALA A 68 -8.24 15.95 -41.13
N PRO A 69 -9.13 15.02 -41.62
CA PRO A 69 -9.88 13.91 -40.98
C PRO A 69 -9.90 12.58 -41.79
N THR A 70 -9.98 11.39 -41.15
CA THR A 70 -10.64 10.20 -41.76
C THR A 70 -11.23 9.24 -40.72
N ARG A 71 -12.57 9.17 -40.75
CA ARG A 71 -13.49 8.01 -40.65
C ARG A 71 -12.98 6.64 -40.09
N LEU A 72 -13.81 6.09 -39.19
CA LEU A 72 -14.12 4.68 -38.87
C LEU A 72 -13.66 4.10 -37.51
N VAL A 73 -14.69 3.77 -36.70
CA VAL A 73 -14.90 2.55 -35.90
C VAL A 73 -14.46 2.52 -34.41
N SER A 74 -15.52 2.63 -33.60
CA SER A 74 -15.88 2.01 -32.31
C SER A 74 -14.89 1.89 -31.13
N LYS A 75 -15.38 2.49 -30.04
CA LYS A 75 -14.98 2.40 -28.63
C LYS A 75 -15.22 1.02 -28.01
N SER A 76 -14.36 0.66 -27.07
CA SER A 76 -14.78 0.10 -25.78
C SER A 76 -14.03 0.84 -24.66
N ALA A 77 -14.77 1.23 -23.61
CA ALA A 77 -14.33 1.92 -22.39
C ALA A 77 -14.26 0.86 -21.23
N PRO A 78 -14.05 1.16 -19.92
CA PRO A 78 -14.13 2.47 -19.24
C PRO A 78 -13.26 2.71 -17.95
N VAL A 79 -13.51 3.88 -17.31
CA VAL A 79 -13.37 4.29 -15.88
C VAL A 79 -11.95 4.65 -15.35
N ASN A 80 -11.55 5.90 -15.00
CA ASN A 80 -11.96 6.93 -14.01
C ASN A 80 -11.62 6.50 -12.53
N ILE A 81 -10.90 7.19 -11.62
CA ILE A 81 -11.16 8.46 -10.89
C ILE A 81 -10.00 8.73 -9.86
N ARG A 82 -9.45 9.96 -9.82
CA ARG A 82 -9.03 10.82 -8.63
C ARG A 82 -7.93 10.32 -7.64
N SER A 83 -6.94 11.15 -7.25
CA SER A 83 -7.13 12.19 -6.20
C SER A 83 -5.92 13.11 -5.87
N LYS A 84 -6.26 14.40 -5.62
CA LYS A 84 -5.80 15.39 -4.59
C LYS A 84 -4.44 16.10 -4.67
N LYS A 85 -4.51 17.45 -4.71
CA LYS A 85 -3.72 18.34 -3.82
C LYS A 85 -4.44 19.67 -3.50
N LEU A 86 -4.37 20.06 -2.23
CA LEU A 86 -4.84 21.28 -1.56
C LEU A 86 -3.98 22.52 -1.92
N GLN A 87 -4.56 23.74 -1.87
CA GLN A 87 -4.15 24.83 -0.94
C GLN A 87 -5.06 26.10 -1.01
N ARG A 88 -5.45 26.61 0.19
CA ARG A 88 -5.61 28.00 0.73
C ARG A 88 -5.99 29.17 -0.23
N SER A 89 -6.73 30.24 0.14
CA SER A 89 -7.39 30.71 1.37
C SER A 89 -8.33 31.91 1.02
N ASP A 90 -9.13 32.32 2.02
CA ASP A 90 -9.70 33.66 2.31
C ASP A 90 -10.78 34.27 1.40
N SER A 91 -12.00 34.41 1.96
CA SER A 91 -12.61 35.70 2.34
C SER A 91 -14.14 35.64 2.38
N ALA A 92 -14.70 36.30 3.38
CA ALA A 92 -16.10 36.33 3.75
C ALA A 92 -16.98 37.15 2.79
N SER A 93 -18.27 36.82 2.71
CA SER A 93 -19.36 37.75 3.03
C SER A 93 -20.71 37.02 3.03
N ASN A 94 -21.45 37.24 4.13
CA ASN A 94 -22.89 37.05 4.25
C ASN A 94 -23.63 37.87 3.19
N VAL A 95 -24.77 37.39 2.67
CA VAL A 95 -26.08 38.07 2.80
C VAL A 95 -27.20 37.01 2.68
N ASP A 96 -28.17 37.14 3.58
CA ASP A 96 -29.47 36.47 3.72
C ASP A 96 -30.47 36.70 2.57
N MET A 97 -31.66 36.07 2.75
CA MET A 97 -32.98 36.29 2.14
C MET A 97 -33.27 35.41 0.91
N ALA A 98 -34.01 34.30 1.03
CA ALA A 98 -35.44 34.16 1.32
C ALA A 98 -36.36 34.68 0.19
N GLU A 99 -36.96 33.73 -0.54
CA GLU A 99 -38.35 33.67 -1.04
C GLU A 99 -38.42 32.50 -2.06
N ARG A 100 -39.03 31.34 -1.78
CA ARG A 100 -40.44 31.00 -1.53
C ARG A 100 -41.38 31.24 -2.73
N SER A 101 -41.60 30.17 -3.50
CA SER A 101 -42.92 29.71 -3.95
C SER A 101 -42.76 28.27 -4.44
N LYS A 102 -43.26 27.24 -3.71
CA LYS A 102 -44.62 26.65 -3.87
C LYS A 102 -44.85 26.24 -5.34
N ILE A 103 -45.12 24.99 -5.71
CA ILE A 103 -46.20 24.09 -5.27
C ILE A 103 -45.79 22.62 -5.56
N PHE A 104 -45.59 21.84 -4.50
CA PHE A 104 -46.22 20.57 -4.08
C PHE A 104 -46.93 19.58 -5.07
N PRO A 105 -47.16 18.30 -4.66
CA PRO A 105 -46.63 17.10 -5.34
C PRO A 105 -47.71 15.99 -5.49
N SER A 106 -47.26 14.73 -5.50
CA SER A 106 -48.01 13.49 -5.20
C SER A 106 -48.82 12.93 -6.38
N THR A 107 -48.89 11.61 -6.64
CA THR A 107 -48.66 10.43 -5.81
C THR A 107 -48.67 9.18 -6.72
N GLU A 108 -47.94 8.13 -6.31
CA GLU A 108 -48.41 6.73 -6.15
C GLU A 108 -49.65 6.26 -6.94
N LYS A 109 -49.79 5.04 -7.48
CA LYS A 109 -49.24 3.69 -7.24
C LYS A 109 -49.98 2.73 -8.21
N LEU A 110 -49.59 1.44 -8.16
CA LEU A 110 -50.27 0.21 -8.63
C LEU A 110 -49.89 -0.19 -10.07
N SER A 111 -49.13 -1.26 -10.33
CA SER A 111 -49.20 -2.68 -9.93
C SER A 111 -50.25 -3.53 -10.65
N ASN A 112 -49.73 -4.59 -11.25
CA ASN A 112 -50.30 -5.90 -11.55
C ASN A 112 -51.09 -6.16 -12.84
N GLN A 113 -50.41 -6.98 -13.67
CA GLN A 113 -50.83 -8.28 -14.23
C GLN A 113 -52.06 -8.30 -15.15
N ASN A 114 -51.84 -8.75 -16.40
CA ASN A 114 -52.25 -10.10 -16.81
C ASN A 114 -51.61 -10.50 -18.15
N ASP A 115 -51.30 -11.79 -18.21
CA ASP A 115 -50.78 -12.57 -19.33
C ASP A 115 -51.84 -12.89 -20.41
N GLU A 116 -51.32 -13.25 -21.60
CA GLU A 116 -51.87 -14.28 -22.52
C GLU A 116 -53.11 -13.91 -23.42
N PRO A 117 -53.37 -14.67 -24.51
CA PRO A 117 -52.96 -14.35 -25.88
C PRO A 117 -54.16 -14.05 -26.80
N VAL A 118 -53.92 -13.55 -28.03
CA VAL A 118 -54.97 -13.49 -29.07
C VAL A 118 -54.68 -14.54 -30.14
N SER A 119 -55.11 -15.76 -29.85
CA SER A 119 -55.54 -16.72 -30.88
C SER A 119 -57.07 -16.76 -30.87
N GLU A 120 -57.66 -16.97 -32.04
CA GLU A 120 -59.03 -17.43 -32.23
C GLU A 120 -60.17 -16.38 -32.13
N ALA A 121 -60.35 -15.63 -33.22
CA ALA A 121 -61.65 -15.06 -33.60
C ALA A 121 -62.17 -15.74 -34.89
N SER A 122 -62.30 -17.07 -34.84
CA SER A 122 -63.25 -17.81 -35.68
C SER A 122 -64.50 -18.08 -34.87
N LYS A 123 -65.49 -17.20 -35.00
CA LYS A 123 -66.94 -17.43 -34.81
C LYS A 123 -67.60 -16.07 -34.79
N LEU A 124 -68.36 -15.77 -35.84
CA LEU A 124 -69.66 -15.11 -35.83
C LEU A 124 -70.03 -14.79 -37.29
N ILE A 125 -70.42 -15.82 -38.03
CA ILE A 125 -71.54 -15.71 -38.97
C ILE A 125 -72.71 -16.34 -38.21
N PRO A 126 -73.73 -15.55 -37.87
CA PRO A 126 -75.02 -15.80 -38.48
C PRO A 126 -75.74 -14.49 -38.79
N GLY A 127 -75.80 -14.16 -40.07
CA GLY A 127 -76.62 -13.09 -40.61
C GLY A 127 -77.13 -13.50 -41.97
N LEU A 128 -78.08 -14.43 -41.99
CA LEU A 128 -78.98 -14.59 -43.13
C LEU A 128 -79.62 -13.22 -43.38
N ILE A 129 -79.16 -12.52 -44.41
CA ILE A 129 -80.04 -11.61 -45.14
C ILE A 129 -80.69 -12.47 -46.22
N ASN A 130 -81.62 -13.31 -45.77
CA ASN A 130 -82.76 -13.66 -46.58
C ASN A 130 -83.69 -12.45 -46.50
N ILE A 131 -83.46 -11.47 -47.38
CA ILE A 131 -84.50 -10.52 -47.76
C ILE A 131 -84.98 -11.01 -49.11
N ASP A 132 -86.02 -11.83 -49.03
CA ASP A 132 -87.15 -11.90 -49.94
C ASP A 132 -86.97 -11.14 -51.25
N GLN A 133 -86.88 -11.87 -52.36
CA GLN A 133 -87.87 -11.85 -53.44
C GLN A 133 -88.63 -10.54 -53.73
N THR A 134 -88.03 -9.37 -53.57
CA THR A 134 -88.68 -8.06 -53.75
C THR A 134 -87.68 -6.95 -54.04
N HIS A 135 -86.56 -7.22 -54.74
CA HIS A 135 -85.89 -6.13 -55.44
C HIS A 135 -86.75 -5.75 -56.66
N ILE A 136 -87.59 -4.77 -56.38
CA ILE A 136 -88.51 -4.06 -57.24
C ILE A 136 -87.86 -3.80 -58.60
N MET A 137 -88.43 -4.41 -59.64
CA MET A 137 -88.28 -4.02 -61.05
C MET A 137 -88.72 -2.56 -61.20
N MET A 138 -87.79 -1.60 -61.03
CA MET A 138 -88.05 -0.16 -61.07
C MET A 138 -88.24 0.32 -62.51
N GLY A 139 -89.35 -0.08 -63.13
CA GLY A 139 -89.71 0.41 -64.47
C GLY A 139 -90.80 -0.36 -65.20
N LEU A 140 -91.26 -1.50 -64.69
CA LEU A 140 -92.38 -2.24 -65.29
C LEU A 140 -93.67 -2.10 -64.45
N PRO A 141 -94.82 -1.79 -65.08
CA PRO A 141 -96.11 -1.82 -64.41
C PRO A 141 -96.36 -3.20 -63.78
N LYS A 142 -96.55 -3.25 -62.46
CA LYS A 142 -97.14 -4.41 -61.79
C LYS A 142 -98.61 -4.50 -62.23
N HIS A 143 -99.00 -5.60 -62.87
CA HIS A 143 -100.31 -5.89 -63.46
C HIS A 143 -100.65 -5.23 -64.82
N ILE A 144 -100.33 -5.95 -65.91
CA ILE A 144 -101.17 -5.98 -67.11
C ILE A 144 -101.42 -7.47 -67.39
N ASN A 145 -102.67 -7.92 -67.31
CA ASN A 145 -103.04 -9.30 -67.64
C ASN A 145 -102.80 -9.53 -69.13
N GLU A 146 -101.90 -10.45 -69.47
CA GLU A 146 -101.46 -10.80 -70.84
C GLU A 146 -102.62 -11.15 -71.79
N ASN A 147 -103.81 -11.47 -71.26
CA ASN A 147 -104.97 -11.90 -72.02
C ASN A 147 -105.92 -10.75 -72.44
N SER A 148 -105.64 -9.48 -72.09
CA SER A 148 -106.50 -8.32 -72.46
C SER A 148 -105.91 -7.39 -73.52
N LEU A 149 -104.71 -7.70 -74.03
CA LEU A 149 -103.97 -6.90 -75.00
C LEU A 149 -103.92 -7.64 -76.34
N GLY A 150 -104.20 -6.98 -77.47
CA GLY A 150 -104.04 -7.57 -78.80
C GLY A 150 -102.60 -8.04 -79.06
N LEU A 151 -102.41 -9.02 -79.96
CA LEU A 151 -101.10 -9.66 -80.28
C LEU A 151 -99.96 -8.65 -80.55
N GLU A 152 -100.27 -7.49 -81.11
CA GLU A 152 -99.30 -6.43 -81.40
C GLU A 152 -98.85 -5.68 -80.13
N ALA A 153 -99.77 -5.47 -79.19
CA ALA A 153 -99.50 -4.81 -77.92
C ALA A 153 -98.74 -5.73 -76.95
N THR A 154 -99.01 -7.04 -76.95
CA THR A 154 -98.21 -8.02 -76.20
C THR A 154 -96.79 -8.14 -76.77
N ASN A 155 -96.62 -8.10 -78.09
CA ASN A 155 -95.29 -8.09 -78.73
C ASN A 155 -94.48 -6.84 -78.35
N ARG A 156 -95.11 -5.66 -78.30
CA ARG A 156 -94.46 -4.41 -77.86
C ARG A 156 -94.09 -4.44 -76.38
N PHE A 157 -94.94 -4.99 -75.52
CA PHE A 157 -94.66 -5.18 -74.09
C PHE A 157 -93.48 -6.13 -73.87
N LEU A 158 -93.43 -7.28 -74.55
CA LEU A 158 -92.33 -8.23 -74.45
C LEU A 158 -91.01 -7.63 -74.95
N LYS A 159 -91.03 -6.87 -76.05
CA LYS A 159 -89.84 -6.12 -76.52
C LYS A 159 -89.36 -5.09 -75.51
N ALA A 160 -90.27 -4.33 -74.88
CA ALA A 160 -89.91 -3.39 -73.82
C ALA A 160 -89.33 -4.11 -72.59
N LYS A 161 -89.90 -5.26 -72.20
CA LYS A 161 -89.37 -6.10 -71.12
C LYS A 161 -87.97 -6.63 -71.44
N ILE A 162 -87.72 -7.09 -72.66
CA ILE A 162 -86.39 -7.52 -73.11
C ILE A 162 -85.41 -6.34 -73.06
N GLN A 163 -85.80 -5.15 -73.53
CA GLN A 163 -84.93 -3.96 -73.48
C GLN A 163 -84.61 -3.52 -72.04
N VAL A 164 -85.58 -3.58 -71.13
CA VAL A 164 -85.34 -3.28 -69.70
C VAL A 164 -84.40 -4.32 -69.09
N LEU A 165 -84.64 -5.61 -69.32
CA LEU A 165 -83.77 -6.70 -68.85
C LEU A 165 -82.36 -6.60 -69.45
N GLN A 166 -82.21 -6.18 -70.72
CA GLN A 166 -80.91 -5.93 -71.35
C GLN A 166 -80.16 -4.79 -70.66
N LYS A 167 -80.82 -3.66 -70.39
CA LYS A 167 -80.22 -2.55 -69.65
C LYS A 167 -79.86 -2.92 -68.20
N GLU A 168 -80.69 -3.70 -67.54
CA GLU A 168 -80.40 -4.22 -66.19
C GLU A 168 -79.20 -5.17 -66.22
N LEU A 169 -79.10 -6.06 -67.22
CA LEU A 169 -77.95 -6.92 -67.41
C LEU A 169 -76.67 -6.13 -67.68
N GLU A 170 -76.72 -5.14 -68.58
CA GLU A 170 -75.60 -4.23 -68.86
C GLU A 170 -75.16 -3.47 -67.61
N SER A 171 -76.11 -2.97 -66.81
CA SER A 171 -75.83 -2.29 -65.54
C SER A 171 -75.18 -3.22 -64.52
N VAL A 172 -75.67 -4.45 -64.38
CA VAL A 172 -75.07 -5.46 -63.49
C VAL A 172 -73.66 -5.82 -63.95
N VAL A 173 -73.43 -6.00 -65.27
CA VAL A 173 -72.10 -6.26 -65.83
C VAL A 173 -71.15 -5.10 -65.57
N GLN A 174 -71.60 -3.85 -65.72
CA GLN A 174 -70.79 -2.68 -65.41
C GLN A 174 -70.42 -2.64 -63.92
N ILE A 175 -71.40 -2.83 -63.03
CA ILE A 175 -71.17 -2.88 -61.58
C ILE A 175 -70.20 -4.02 -61.23
N GLN A 176 -70.31 -5.16 -61.89
CA GLN A 176 -69.41 -6.29 -61.70
C GLN A 176 -67.98 -5.95 -62.14
N ASN A 177 -67.80 -5.37 -63.32
CA ASN A 177 -66.50 -4.93 -63.81
C ASN A 177 -65.85 -3.87 -62.88
N GLU A 178 -66.64 -2.92 -62.37
CA GLU A 178 -66.17 -1.94 -61.40
C GLU A 178 -65.77 -2.58 -60.06
N LYS A 179 -66.52 -3.59 -59.60
CA LYS A 179 -66.18 -4.37 -58.41
C LYS A 179 -64.91 -5.19 -58.63
N ASP A 180 -64.74 -5.82 -59.79
CA ASP A 180 -63.56 -6.61 -60.13
C ASP A 180 -62.32 -5.72 -60.21
N ALA A 181 -62.42 -4.53 -60.81
CA ALA A 181 -61.35 -3.54 -60.82
C ALA A 181 -60.97 -3.09 -59.40
N LYS A 182 -61.95 -2.81 -58.53
CA LYS A 182 -61.71 -2.49 -57.12
C LYS A 182 -61.07 -3.67 -56.38
N HIS A 183 -61.51 -4.90 -56.65
CA HIS A 183 -60.96 -6.11 -56.02
C HIS A 183 -59.48 -6.30 -56.36
N VAL A 184 -59.10 -6.14 -57.63
CA VAL A 184 -57.69 -6.17 -58.06
C VAL A 184 -56.86 -5.11 -57.33
N LEU A 185 -57.35 -3.86 -57.26
CA LEU A 185 -56.65 -2.80 -56.53
C LEU A 185 -56.51 -3.09 -55.03
N THR A 186 -57.53 -3.68 -54.40
CA THR A 186 -57.43 -4.08 -52.99
C THR A 186 -56.44 -5.22 -52.76
N LEU A 187 -56.34 -6.18 -53.68
CA LEU A 187 -55.36 -7.26 -53.61
C LEU A 187 -53.93 -6.74 -53.77
N GLU A 188 -53.69 -5.82 -54.70
CA GLU A 188 -52.38 -5.18 -54.85
C GLU A 188 -51.98 -4.41 -53.58
N ARG A 189 -52.92 -3.67 -53.00
CA ARG A 189 -52.70 -2.96 -51.73
C ARG A 189 -52.43 -3.92 -50.57
N LEU A 190 -53.15 -5.05 -50.50
CA LEU A 190 -52.91 -6.09 -49.49
C LEU A 190 -51.48 -6.62 -49.60
N LYS A 191 -51.05 -6.97 -50.81
CA LYS A 191 -49.70 -7.49 -51.07
C LYS A 191 -48.61 -6.49 -50.66
N LEU A 192 -48.78 -5.20 -50.95
CA LEU A 192 -47.84 -4.17 -50.52
C LEU A 192 -47.75 -4.08 -48.99
N VAL A 193 -48.89 -4.13 -48.30
CA VAL A 193 -48.94 -4.12 -46.83
C VAL A 193 -48.29 -5.38 -46.24
N GLU A 194 -48.49 -6.55 -46.83
CA GLU A 194 -47.84 -7.81 -46.41
C GLU A 194 -46.31 -7.75 -46.59
N GLU A 195 -45.83 -7.23 -47.71
CA GLU A 195 -44.40 -7.04 -47.97
C GLU A 195 -43.77 -6.02 -47.00
N GLU A 196 -44.48 -4.92 -46.70
CA GLU A 196 -44.07 -3.92 -45.70
C GLU A 196 -44.05 -4.52 -44.29
N SER A 197 -45.09 -5.28 -43.91
CA SER A 197 -45.16 -5.97 -42.62
C SER A 197 -43.99 -6.96 -42.44
N SER A 198 -43.65 -7.72 -43.49
CA SER A 198 -42.50 -8.63 -43.46
C SER A 198 -41.16 -7.88 -43.33
N LYS A 199 -41.00 -6.74 -44.00
CA LYS A 199 -39.80 -5.89 -43.88
C LYS A 199 -39.67 -5.30 -42.48
N MET A 200 -40.78 -4.81 -41.92
CA MET A 200 -40.83 -4.24 -40.57
C MET A 200 -40.53 -5.30 -39.51
N GLN A 201 -41.08 -6.50 -39.63
CA GLN A 201 -40.77 -7.61 -38.72
C GLN A 201 -39.28 -7.94 -38.72
N LYS A 202 -38.66 -8.08 -39.90
CA LYS A 202 -37.21 -8.31 -40.01
C LYS A 202 -36.36 -7.17 -39.43
N ALA A 203 -36.86 -5.93 -39.48
CA ALA A 203 -36.19 -4.79 -38.87
C ALA A 203 -36.33 -4.79 -37.34
N LEU A 204 -37.50 -5.18 -36.83
CA LEU A 204 -37.77 -5.37 -35.41
C LEU A 204 -36.87 -6.46 -34.82
N ASP A 205 -36.84 -7.65 -35.42
CA ASP A 205 -36.01 -8.78 -34.95
C ASP A 205 -34.53 -8.38 -34.85
N LYS A 206 -34.02 -7.64 -35.85
CA LYS A 206 -32.64 -7.12 -35.83
C LYS A 206 -32.42 -6.09 -34.72
N SER A 207 -33.38 -5.20 -34.50
CA SER A 207 -33.30 -4.20 -33.43
C SER A 207 -33.29 -4.90 -32.07
N GLU A 208 -34.16 -5.89 -31.86
CA GLU A 208 -34.23 -6.70 -30.64
C GLU A 208 -32.92 -7.45 -30.39
N ASP A 209 -32.35 -8.11 -31.40
CA ASP A 209 -31.04 -8.77 -31.31
C ASP A 209 -29.93 -7.81 -30.88
N THR A 210 -29.93 -6.58 -31.40
CA THR A 210 -28.93 -5.58 -31.01
C THR A 210 -29.15 -5.04 -29.60
N SER A 211 -30.41 -4.86 -29.20
CA SER A 211 -30.79 -4.46 -27.85
C SER A 211 -30.33 -5.49 -26.81
N GLU A 212 -30.57 -6.78 -27.07
CA GLU A 212 -30.15 -7.84 -26.16
C GLU A 212 -28.62 -7.96 -26.08
N LYS A 213 -27.90 -7.83 -27.19
CA LYS A 213 -26.42 -7.78 -27.19
C LYS A 213 -25.89 -6.62 -26.35
N LEU A 214 -26.50 -5.45 -26.45
CA LEU A 214 -26.12 -4.28 -25.66
C LEU A 214 -26.44 -4.49 -24.17
N ARG A 215 -27.58 -5.10 -23.84
CA ARG A 215 -27.96 -5.46 -22.46
C ARG A 215 -26.92 -6.39 -21.82
N VAL A 216 -26.54 -7.47 -22.53
CA VAL A 216 -25.52 -8.41 -22.05
C VAL A 216 -24.15 -7.74 -21.87
N LEU A 217 -23.75 -6.85 -22.78
CA LEU A 217 -22.48 -6.11 -22.65
C LEU A 217 -22.51 -5.12 -21.47
N LEU A 218 -23.66 -4.46 -21.24
CA LEU A 218 -23.86 -3.58 -20.10
C LEU A 218 -23.72 -4.34 -18.78
N ASP A 219 -24.39 -5.49 -18.64
CA ASP A 219 -24.30 -6.32 -17.44
C ASP A 219 -22.88 -6.85 -17.20
N LYS A 220 -22.19 -7.28 -18.26
CA LYS A 220 -20.77 -7.67 -18.16
C LYS A 220 -19.87 -6.52 -17.70
N SER A 221 -20.09 -5.31 -18.20
CA SER A 221 -19.31 -4.13 -17.79
C SER A 221 -19.65 -3.73 -16.35
N LYS A 222 -20.93 -3.80 -15.96
CA LYS A 222 -21.40 -3.51 -14.61
C LYS A 222 -20.79 -4.47 -13.59
N ASN A 223 -20.83 -5.78 -13.85
CA ASN A 223 -20.24 -6.79 -12.97
C ASN A 223 -18.73 -6.61 -12.82
N LYS A 224 -18.02 -6.24 -13.90
CA LYS A 224 -16.58 -5.91 -13.82
C LYS A 224 -16.31 -4.66 -12.98
N TYR A 225 -17.17 -3.65 -13.09
CA TYR A 225 -17.07 -2.43 -12.30
C TYR A 225 -17.28 -2.72 -10.82
N GLU A 226 -18.34 -3.45 -10.46
CA GLU A 226 -18.65 -3.84 -9.08
C GLU A 226 -17.51 -4.69 -8.47
N ALA A 227 -16.96 -5.65 -9.22
CA ALA A 227 -15.80 -6.42 -8.78
C ALA A 227 -14.56 -5.53 -8.53
N SER A 228 -14.28 -4.60 -9.44
CA SER A 228 -13.16 -3.65 -9.30
C SER A 228 -13.37 -2.69 -8.13
N GLU A 229 -14.62 -2.31 -7.85
CA GLU A 229 -14.98 -1.46 -6.72
C GLU A 229 -14.75 -2.18 -5.39
N LEU A 230 -15.11 -3.46 -5.28
CA LEU A 230 -14.83 -4.28 -4.11
C LEU A 230 -13.32 -4.44 -3.88
N ASP A 231 -12.55 -4.67 -4.95
CA ASP A 231 -11.09 -4.74 -4.88
C ASP A 231 -10.48 -3.41 -4.41
N LEU A 232 -10.98 -2.28 -4.91
CA LEU A 232 -10.54 -0.96 -4.46
C LEU A 232 -10.86 -0.72 -2.99
N GLN A 233 -12.02 -1.17 -2.49
CA GLN A 233 -12.36 -1.11 -1.08
C GLN A 233 -11.44 -2.00 -0.22
N ARG A 234 -11.12 -3.21 -0.71
CA ARG A 234 -10.18 -4.13 -0.06
C ARG A 234 -8.79 -3.53 0.05
N VAL A 235 -8.22 -3.05 -1.06
CA VAL A 235 -6.89 -2.43 -1.09
C VAL A 235 -6.82 -1.19 -0.22
N LYS A 236 -7.88 -0.37 -0.16
CA LYS A 236 -7.95 0.76 0.78
C LYS A 236 -7.85 0.31 2.24
N LYS A 237 -8.59 -0.73 2.64
CA LYS A 237 -8.53 -1.28 4.00
C LYS A 237 -7.15 -1.86 4.31
N GLU A 238 -6.54 -2.58 3.36
CA GLU A 238 -5.18 -3.12 3.52
C GLU A 238 -4.15 -2.00 3.66
N MET A 239 -4.27 -0.91 2.89
CA MET A 239 -3.41 0.26 3.00
C MET A 239 -3.54 0.95 4.36
N ASP A 240 -4.76 1.12 4.87
CA ASP A 240 -4.99 1.71 6.20
C ASP A 240 -4.41 0.83 7.31
N ASN A 241 -4.55 -0.49 7.21
CA ASN A 241 -3.95 -1.45 8.12
C ASN A 241 -2.41 -1.40 8.06
N ALA A 242 -1.82 -1.40 6.87
CA ALA A 242 -0.38 -1.28 6.67
C ALA A 242 0.18 0.03 7.23
N ASN A 243 -0.53 1.14 7.06
CA ASN A 243 -0.19 2.43 7.65
C ASN A 243 -0.23 2.40 9.18
N LYS A 244 -1.22 1.73 9.77
CA LYS A 244 -1.31 1.54 11.22
C LYS A 244 -0.13 0.73 11.76
N VAL A 245 0.20 -0.39 11.13
CA VAL A 245 1.35 -1.22 11.49
C VAL A 245 2.65 -0.43 11.35
N THR A 246 2.83 0.32 10.26
CA THR A 246 4.02 1.17 10.03
C THR A 246 4.19 2.22 11.13
N ARG A 247 3.11 2.86 11.58
CA ARG A 247 3.17 3.81 12.71
C ARG A 247 3.53 3.13 14.02
N GLN A 248 2.97 1.95 14.27
CA GLN A 248 3.29 1.17 15.46
C GLN A 248 4.77 0.77 15.47
N THR A 249 5.28 0.20 14.38
CA THR A 249 6.69 -0.20 14.29
C THR A 249 7.64 0.99 14.40
N ALA A 250 7.30 2.15 13.80
CA ALA A 250 8.06 3.38 13.97
C ALA A 250 8.15 3.80 15.45
N ASN A 251 7.03 3.80 16.18
CA ASN A 251 7.01 4.13 17.61
C ASN A 251 7.83 3.14 18.45
N GLU A 252 7.77 1.85 18.12
CA GLU A 252 8.58 0.84 18.80
C GLU A 252 10.08 1.00 18.50
N VAL A 253 10.45 1.34 17.26
CA VAL A 253 11.84 1.66 16.89
C VAL A 253 12.33 2.85 17.69
N THR A 254 11.59 3.96 17.72
CA THR A 254 11.94 5.13 18.54
C THR A 254 12.09 4.76 20.02
N THR A 255 11.22 3.90 20.55
CA THR A 255 11.34 3.41 21.93
C THR A 255 12.60 2.58 22.16
N ARG A 256 12.97 1.71 21.21
CA ARG A 256 14.21 0.91 21.26
C ARG A 256 15.45 1.80 21.15
N ASP A 257 15.43 2.81 20.28
CA ASP A 257 16.52 3.77 20.11
C ASP A 257 16.75 4.58 21.40
N LEU A 258 15.68 5.04 22.06
CA LEU A 258 15.81 5.73 23.35
C LEU A 258 16.41 4.83 24.45
N LYS A 259 16.06 3.54 24.47
CA LYS A 259 16.67 2.58 25.41
C LYS A 259 18.14 2.32 25.08
N LEU A 260 18.46 2.18 23.79
CA LEU A 260 19.83 1.99 23.32
C LEU A 260 20.70 3.19 23.68
N ASN A 261 20.22 4.41 23.42
CA ASN A 261 20.96 5.63 23.76
C ASN A 261 21.23 5.73 25.27
N ARG A 262 20.26 5.40 26.13
CA ARG A 262 20.49 5.34 27.58
C ARG A 262 21.56 4.31 27.97
N ALA A 263 21.51 3.12 27.38
CA ALA A 263 22.52 2.08 27.62
C ALA A 263 23.92 2.51 27.15
N LEU A 264 24.02 3.22 26.01
CA LEU A 264 25.27 3.77 25.52
C LEU A 264 25.82 4.87 26.45
N GLU A 265 24.96 5.78 26.92
CA GLU A 265 25.35 6.80 27.91
C GLU A 265 25.84 6.17 29.23
N GLU A 266 25.19 5.11 29.71
CA GLU A 266 25.62 4.36 30.89
C GLU A 266 26.98 3.67 30.67
N LEU A 267 27.18 3.07 29.50
CA LEU A 267 28.43 2.43 29.12
C LEU A 267 29.58 3.45 29.08
N ASP A 268 29.36 4.63 28.49
CA ASP A 268 30.37 5.69 28.43
C ASP A 268 30.67 6.29 29.82
N LYS A 269 29.68 6.37 30.70
CA LYS A 269 29.89 6.72 32.13
C LYS A 269 30.75 5.68 32.83
N CYS A 270 30.45 4.38 32.68
CA CYS A 270 31.25 3.30 33.26
C CYS A 270 32.70 3.31 32.74
N ARG A 271 32.89 3.50 31.43
CA ARG A 271 34.23 3.65 30.84
C ARG A 271 34.99 4.82 31.43
N SER A 272 34.34 5.97 31.58
CA SER A 272 34.95 7.17 32.16
C SER A 272 35.35 6.97 33.63
N ILE A 273 34.50 6.29 34.42
CA ILE A 273 34.81 5.94 35.81
C ILE A 273 36.00 4.97 35.87
N LEU A 274 36.03 3.96 35.02
CA LEU A 274 37.11 2.98 34.96
C LEU A 274 38.44 3.66 34.60
N ALA A 275 38.47 4.49 33.56
CA ALA A 275 39.66 5.23 33.17
C ALA A 275 40.19 6.13 34.30
N ARG A 276 39.29 6.78 35.04
CA ARG A 276 39.66 7.57 36.23
C ARG A 276 40.24 6.70 37.33
N GLN A 277 39.62 5.56 37.65
CA GLN A 277 40.11 4.64 38.67
C GLN A 277 41.47 4.05 38.31
N GLU A 278 41.72 3.72 37.04
CA GLU A 278 43.04 3.29 36.57
C GLU A 278 44.10 4.39 36.74
N GLY A 279 43.74 5.64 36.45
CA GLY A 279 44.59 6.81 36.70
C GLY A 279 44.93 6.96 38.19
N ASP A 280 43.92 6.96 39.05
CA ASP A 280 44.08 7.05 40.51
C ASP A 280 44.92 5.88 41.06
N ALA A 281 44.74 4.67 40.53
CA ALA A 281 45.52 3.50 40.92
C ALA A 281 46.99 3.63 40.53
N LYS A 282 47.28 4.10 39.31
CA LYS A 282 48.66 4.38 38.86
C LYS A 282 49.32 5.44 39.73
N GLU A 283 48.61 6.53 40.03
CA GLU A 283 49.13 7.59 40.91
C GLU A 283 49.42 7.07 42.33
N LYS A 284 48.52 6.28 42.90
CA LYS A 284 48.76 5.63 44.21
C LYS A 284 49.98 4.72 44.21
N ILE A 285 50.17 3.93 43.15
CA ILE A 285 51.34 3.06 42.98
C ILE A 285 52.61 3.91 42.90
N ASP A 286 52.61 5.01 42.14
CA ASP A 286 53.77 5.89 42.00
C ASP A 286 54.10 6.61 43.32
N VAL A 287 53.10 7.08 44.06
CA VAL A 287 53.30 7.64 45.41
C VAL A 287 53.86 6.59 46.36
N ALA A 288 53.31 5.38 46.37
CA ALA A 288 53.82 4.27 47.19
C ALA A 288 55.27 3.91 46.86
N LYS A 289 55.65 3.89 45.57
CA LYS A 289 57.04 3.68 45.14
C LYS A 289 57.98 4.79 45.64
N ARG A 290 57.62 6.07 45.43
CA ARG A 290 58.44 7.21 45.90
C ARG A 290 58.62 7.20 47.41
N THR A 291 57.56 6.91 48.16
CA THR A 291 57.63 6.83 49.63
C THR A 291 58.48 5.64 50.09
N ALA A 292 58.35 4.47 49.46
CA ALA A 292 59.18 3.31 49.75
C ALA A 292 60.67 3.58 49.46
N GLU A 293 60.98 4.22 48.33
CA GLU A 293 62.35 4.64 47.98
C GLU A 293 62.93 5.63 48.99
N ALA A 294 62.14 6.63 49.42
CA ALA A 294 62.55 7.60 50.43
C ALA A 294 62.84 6.93 51.78
N LEU A 295 61.94 6.06 52.26
CA LEU A 295 62.14 5.29 53.49
C LEU A 295 63.35 4.37 53.40
N PHE A 296 63.59 3.74 52.25
CA PHE A 296 64.76 2.89 52.04
C PHE A 296 66.07 3.69 52.13
N ALA A 297 66.11 4.87 51.51
CA ALA A 297 67.27 5.77 51.58
C ALA A 297 67.54 6.25 53.03
N GLU A 298 66.49 6.61 53.76
CA GLU A 298 66.59 7.00 55.17
C GLU A 298 67.06 5.82 56.04
N ASN A 299 66.50 4.63 55.86
CA ASN A 299 66.91 3.43 56.60
C ASN A 299 68.40 3.12 56.37
N LYS A 300 68.87 3.21 55.12
CA LYS A 300 70.29 3.05 54.78
C LYS A 300 71.17 4.09 55.47
N LYS A 301 70.73 5.35 55.54
CA LYS A 301 71.44 6.43 56.25
C LYS A 301 71.51 6.16 57.76
N LEU A 302 70.40 5.76 58.37
CA LEU A 302 70.32 5.39 59.79
C LEU A 302 71.21 4.19 60.11
N GLN A 303 71.24 3.16 59.24
CA GLN A 303 72.16 2.03 59.40
C GLN A 303 73.62 2.46 59.38
N LYS A 304 74.00 3.39 58.48
CA LYS A 304 75.36 3.94 58.43
C LYS A 304 75.70 4.73 59.70
N GLN A 305 74.80 5.60 60.16
CA GLN A 305 74.98 6.34 61.42
C GLN A 305 75.12 5.39 62.62
N LYS A 306 74.32 4.32 62.67
CA LYS A 306 74.41 3.28 63.71
C LYS A 306 75.77 2.58 63.68
N SER A 307 76.29 2.21 62.51
CA SER A 307 77.59 1.53 62.40
C SER A 307 78.77 2.45 62.76
N GLU A 308 78.70 3.72 62.37
CA GLU A 308 79.65 4.76 62.78
C GLU A 308 79.64 4.95 64.31
N LEU A 309 78.45 5.05 64.92
CA LEU A 309 78.30 5.18 66.38
C LEU A 309 78.81 3.96 67.14
N LEU A 310 78.50 2.74 66.68
CA LEU A 310 79.04 1.50 67.26
C LEU A 310 80.56 1.46 67.19
N THR A 311 81.14 1.93 66.07
CA THR A 311 82.59 2.01 65.91
C THR A 311 83.20 3.03 66.87
N ALA A 312 82.57 4.19 67.05
CA ALA A 312 82.98 5.21 68.02
C ALA A 312 82.96 4.66 69.45
N PHE A 313 81.89 3.95 69.85
CA PHE A 313 81.81 3.31 71.18
C PHE A 313 82.91 2.26 71.39
N LYS A 314 83.22 1.43 70.38
CA LYS A 314 84.33 0.46 70.47
C LYS A 314 85.66 1.16 70.69
N LYS A 315 85.95 2.23 69.94
CA LYS A 315 87.18 3.03 70.11
C LYS A 315 87.23 3.67 71.49
N GLN A 316 86.11 4.21 71.98
CA GLN A 316 86.03 4.82 73.31
C GLN A 316 86.26 3.79 74.42
N ALA A 317 85.73 2.57 74.30
CA ALA A 317 86.00 1.49 75.24
C ALA A 317 87.49 1.08 75.28
N GLN A 318 88.15 1.02 74.10
CA GLN A 318 89.59 0.77 74.01
C GLN A 318 90.40 1.90 74.66
N LEU A 319 90.04 3.16 74.40
CA LEU A 319 90.69 4.32 75.00
C LEU A 319 90.56 4.30 76.54
N VAL A 320 89.37 4.00 77.07
CA VAL A 320 89.17 3.83 78.53
C VAL A 320 90.09 2.76 79.10
N THR A 321 90.27 1.65 78.37
CA THR A 321 91.17 0.56 78.80
C THR A 321 92.63 1.01 78.83
N ILE A 322 93.09 1.74 77.81
CA ILE A 322 94.44 2.29 77.74
C ILE A 322 94.65 3.32 78.86
N LEU A 323 93.71 4.25 79.06
CA LEU A 323 93.80 5.28 80.10
C LEU A 323 93.81 4.67 81.51
N LYS A 324 93.02 3.63 81.78
CA LYS A 324 93.07 2.89 83.06
C LYS A 324 94.44 2.25 83.29
N ARG A 325 95.05 1.65 82.26
CA ARG A 325 96.40 1.08 82.32
C ARG A 325 97.46 2.17 82.56
N GLN A 326 97.37 3.28 81.84
CA GLN A 326 98.27 4.43 82.04
C GLN A 326 98.14 5.01 83.45
N LYS A 327 96.91 5.18 83.97
CA LYS A 327 96.66 5.61 85.35
C LYS A 327 97.34 4.67 86.35
N MET A 328 97.19 3.36 86.18
CA MET A 328 97.85 2.35 87.02
C MET A 328 99.38 2.49 86.98
N HIS A 329 99.99 2.60 85.79
CA HIS A 329 101.45 2.79 85.68
C HIS A 329 101.93 4.06 86.37
N VAL A 330 101.22 5.17 86.21
CA VAL A 330 101.55 6.44 86.87
C VAL A 330 101.42 6.33 88.39
N GLU A 331 100.37 5.67 88.89
CA GLU A 331 100.20 5.42 90.33
C GLU A 331 101.33 4.53 90.89
N SER A 332 101.74 3.48 90.18
CA SER A 332 102.89 2.65 90.57
C SER A 332 104.20 3.44 90.60
N VAL A 333 104.46 4.29 89.59
CA VAL A 333 105.65 5.16 89.57
C VAL A 333 105.64 6.15 90.73
N LYS A 334 104.49 6.77 91.03
CA LYS A 334 104.36 7.67 92.18
C LYS A 334 104.60 6.96 93.51
N LEU A 335 104.09 5.73 93.65
CA LEU A 335 104.33 4.92 94.84
C LEU A 335 105.80 4.53 94.97
N LEU A 336 106.45 4.17 93.85
CA LEU A 336 107.89 3.86 93.83
C LEU A 336 108.73 5.09 94.19
N GLN A 337 108.44 6.25 93.59
CA GLN A 337 109.09 7.52 93.92
C GLN A 337 108.91 7.87 95.40
N PHE A 338 107.72 7.66 95.96
CA PHE A 338 107.48 7.84 97.39
C PHE A 338 108.35 6.90 98.25
N THR A 339 108.46 5.62 97.88
CA THR A 339 109.35 4.67 98.59
C THR A 339 110.82 5.02 98.44
N GLU A 340 111.26 5.50 97.27
CA GLU A 340 112.63 5.99 97.04
C GLU A 340 112.92 7.21 97.92
N ASP A 341 112.01 8.19 97.96
CA ASP A 341 112.14 9.38 98.80
C ASP A 341 112.15 9.04 100.30
N GLU A 342 111.36 8.06 100.76
CA GLU A 342 111.43 7.54 102.14
C GLU A 342 112.75 6.80 102.42
N PHE A 343 113.22 5.98 101.49
CA PHE A 343 114.48 5.25 101.63
C PHE A 343 115.68 6.19 101.70
N VAL A 344 115.75 7.21 100.83
CA VAL A 344 116.80 8.25 100.87
C VAL A 344 116.75 9.03 102.18
N ARG A 345 115.54 9.36 102.67
CA ARG A 345 115.38 9.99 103.99
C ARG A 345 115.92 9.10 105.12
N ALA A 346 115.66 7.79 105.08
CA ALA A 346 116.19 6.85 106.07
C ALA A 346 117.71 6.64 105.98
N LEU A 347 118.32 6.76 104.79
CA LEU A 347 119.78 6.72 104.62
C LEU A 347 120.48 7.99 105.11
N ASN A 348 119.84 9.15 105.00
CA ASN A 348 120.35 10.42 105.53
C ASN A 348 120.18 10.56 107.06
N TRP A 349 120.09 9.44 107.80
CA TRP A 349 119.89 9.44 109.26
C TRP A 349 121.17 9.61 110.09
N ASP A 350 122.33 9.80 109.48
CA ASP A 350 123.54 10.25 110.16
C ASP A 350 124.40 11.12 109.22
N LEU A 351 124.01 12.39 109.04
CA LEU A 351 124.92 13.54 108.93
C LEU A 351 124.22 14.88 109.18
#